data_AF-A0A6L8KMX2-F1
#
_entry.id   AF-A0A6L8KMX2-F1
#
_cell.length_a   1.000
_cell.length_b   1.000
_cell.length_c   1.000
_cell.angle_alpha   90.00
_cell.angle_beta   90.00
_cell.angle_gamma   90.00
#
_symmetry.space_group_name_H-M   'P 1'
#
loop_
_entity.id
_entity.type
_entity.pdbx_description
1 polymer ?
#
loop_
_entity_poly.entity_id
_entity_poly.type
_entity_poly.pdbx_seq_one_letter_code
_entity_poly.pdbx_strand_id
1 'polypeptide(L)'
;MEGRQAALFCHGISTRIGREVSFTLFDSADYDIVAKFEEGGVTRMVPVQLKELPPSTVNPTIELQDILDKLGEKLPDSKNLVVAIHINRAVQGLRPAELRIPTGLGEIWLYGAKDDTQQGWFLIGDMLKDANLVSEFQYPSNVIYSAIWQQNILGNRKGNITLSLGSLSMFNWKP
;
A
#
# COMPACT_ATOMS: atom_id res chain seq x y z
N MET A 1 3.73 4.74 11.15
CA MET A 1 3.47 5.46 9.89
C MET A 1 3.29 4.47 8.75
N GLU A 2 4.28 3.60 8.55
CA GLU A 2 4.33 2.54 7.53
C GLU A 2 3.16 1.54 7.57
N GLY A 3 2.77 1.05 8.76
CA GLY A 3 1.64 0.10 8.87
C GLY A 3 0.29 0.64 8.39
N ARG A 4 0.04 1.95 8.50
CA ARG A 4 -1.19 2.57 7.97
C ARG A 4 -1.16 2.62 6.44
N GLN A 5 -0.02 3.02 5.87
CA GLN A 5 0.22 3.06 4.43
C GLN A 5 0.05 1.66 3.81
N ALA A 6 0.68 0.65 4.42
CA ALA A 6 0.53 -0.75 4.06
C ALA A 6 -0.94 -1.22 4.07
N ALA A 7 -1.67 -0.90 5.14
CA ALA A 7 -3.07 -1.28 5.28
C ALA A 7 -3.97 -0.65 4.21
N LEU A 8 -3.78 0.64 3.92
CA LEU A 8 -4.54 1.34 2.90
C LEU A 8 -4.24 0.81 1.49
N PHE A 9 -2.97 0.55 1.18
CA PHE A 9 -2.59 -0.08 -0.07
C PHE A 9 -3.23 -1.45 -0.24
N CYS A 10 -3.09 -2.34 0.77
CA CYS A 10 -3.68 -3.68 0.72
C CYS A 10 -5.21 -3.64 0.63
N HIS A 11 -5.87 -2.72 1.34
CA HIS A 11 -7.31 -2.53 1.25
C HIS A 11 -7.75 -2.06 -0.15
N GLY A 12 -6.99 -1.13 -0.76
CA GLY A 12 -7.23 -0.68 -2.12
C GLY A 12 -7.10 -1.82 -3.14
N ILE A 13 -6.02 -2.61 -3.06
CA ILE A 13 -5.83 -3.80 -3.91
C ILE A 13 -6.94 -4.82 -3.66
N SER A 14 -7.29 -5.07 -2.41
CA SER A 14 -8.35 -6.00 -2.02
C SER A 14 -9.69 -5.64 -2.66
N THR A 15 -10.07 -4.37 -2.59
CA THR A 15 -11.27 -3.83 -3.23
C THR A 15 -11.21 -4.02 -4.74
N ARG A 16 -10.05 -3.73 -5.35
CA ARG A 16 -9.84 -3.85 -6.79
C ARG A 16 -9.96 -5.28 -7.31
N ILE A 17 -9.36 -6.25 -6.63
CA ILE A 17 -9.33 -7.64 -7.09
C ILE A 17 -10.54 -8.46 -6.58
N GLY A 18 -11.38 -7.87 -5.72
CA GLY A 18 -12.53 -8.52 -5.11
C GLY A 18 -12.16 -9.66 -4.15
N ARG A 19 -10.99 -9.59 -3.51
CA ARG A 19 -10.47 -10.63 -2.61
C ARG A 19 -9.76 -10.01 -1.43
N GLU A 20 -9.73 -10.70 -0.30
CA GLU A 20 -9.02 -10.23 0.88
C GLU A 20 -7.50 -10.22 0.63
N VAL A 21 -6.87 -9.06 0.88
CA VAL A 21 -5.42 -8.90 0.87
C VAL A 21 -5.00 -8.51 2.27
N SER A 22 -4.24 -9.40 2.90
CA SER A 22 -3.63 -9.19 4.20
C SER A 22 -2.15 -8.84 4.02
N PHE A 23 -1.51 -8.29 5.04
CA PHE A 23 -0.06 -8.05 4.99
C PHE A 23 0.58 -8.32 6.35
N THR A 24 1.90 -8.50 6.33
CA THR A 24 2.74 -8.39 7.53
C THR A 24 3.84 -7.37 7.26
N LEU A 25 4.17 -6.58 8.28
CA LEU A 25 5.39 -5.79 8.25
C LEU A 25 6.59 -6.76 8.27
N PHE A 26 7.54 -6.51 7.38
CA PHE A 26 8.77 -7.27 7.29
C PHE A 26 9.86 -6.31 6.84
N ASP A 27 10.56 -5.74 7.82
CA ASP A 27 11.62 -4.76 7.60
C ASP A 27 12.89 -5.49 7.12
N SER A 28 12.94 -5.74 5.81
CA SER A 28 14.10 -6.27 5.09
C SER A 28 14.77 -5.15 4.32
N ALA A 29 16.04 -5.32 3.97
CA ALA A 29 16.76 -4.36 3.14
C ALA A 29 16.08 -4.12 1.77
N ASP A 30 15.26 -5.06 1.31
CA ASP A 30 14.73 -5.11 -0.06
C ASP A 30 13.22 -4.81 -0.18
N TYR A 31 12.45 -4.88 0.92
CA TYR A 31 11.00 -4.61 0.94
C TYR A 31 10.51 -4.40 2.38
N ASP A 32 9.39 -3.69 2.54
CA ASP A 32 8.87 -3.27 3.84
C ASP A 32 7.75 -4.18 4.36
N ILE A 33 6.99 -4.80 3.45
CA ILE A 33 5.88 -5.71 3.79
C ILE A 33 5.84 -6.94 2.87
N VAL A 34 5.18 -8.00 3.33
CA VAL A 34 4.71 -9.10 2.48
C VAL A 34 3.19 -9.06 2.45
N ALA A 35 2.62 -8.87 1.26
CA ALA A 35 1.18 -8.99 1.03
C ALA A 35 0.80 -10.45 0.74
N LYS A 36 -0.36 -10.88 1.23
CA LYS A 36 -0.89 -12.24 1.09
C LYS A 36 -2.34 -12.23 0.67
N PHE A 37 -2.67 -13.04 -0.35
CA PHE A 37 -4.05 -13.28 -0.81
C PHE A 37 -4.19 -14.69 -1.39
N GLU A 38 -5.42 -15.18 -1.49
CA GLU A 38 -5.74 -16.47 -2.10
C GLU A 38 -6.18 -16.30 -3.55
N GLU A 39 -5.66 -17.13 -4.45
CA GLU A 39 -6.07 -17.16 -5.85
C GLU A 39 -6.09 -18.60 -6.36
N GLY A 40 -7.25 -19.07 -6.81
CA GLY A 40 -7.38 -20.42 -7.36
C GLY A 40 -7.01 -21.54 -6.37
N GLY A 41 -7.21 -21.32 -5.07
CA GLY A 41 -6.81 -22.26 -4.02
C GLY A 41 -5.31 -22.25 -3.69
N VAL A 42 -4.57 -21.26 -4.20
CA VAL A 42 -3.14 -21.07 -3.92
C VAL A 42 -2.94 -19.79 -3.13
N THR A 43 -2.26 -19.89 -1.99
CA THR A 43 -1.78 -18.74 -1.24
C THR A 43 -0.66 -18.05 -2.01
N ARG A 44 -0.90 -16.81 -2.44
CA ARG A 44 0.11 -15.93 -3.04
C ARG A 44 0.72 -15.06 -1.95
N MET A 45 2.05 -14.93 -1.97
CA MET A 45 2.81 -14.00 -1.12
C MET A 45 3.65 -13.12 -2.02
N VAL A 46 3.54 -11.81 -1.83
CA VAL A 46 4.16 -10.81 -2.71
C VAL A 46 4.94 -9.81 -1.86
N PRO A 47 6.26 -9.66 -2.05
CA PRO A 47 7.02 -8.61 -1.37
C PRO A 47 6.63 -7.25 -1.94
N VAL A 48 6.42 -6.28 -1.04
CA VAL A 48 6.06 -4.92 -1.41
C VAL A 48 6.99 -3.94 -0.73
N GLN A 49 7.63 -3.09 -1.53
CA GLN A 49 8.33 -1.91 -1.05
C GLN A 49 7.36 -0.72 -1.06
N LEU A 50 7.21 -0.09 0.09
CA LEU A 50 6.49 1.15 0.24
C LEU A 50 7.43 2.33 -0.03
N LYS A 51 6.91 3.31 -0.77
CA LYS A 51 7.55 4.61 -0.97
C LYS A 51 6.52 5.70 -0.75
N GLU A 52 7.01 6.91 -0.57
CA GLU A 52 6.16 8.07 -0.33
C GLU A 52 6.64 9.25 -1.16
N LEU A 53 5.71 9.87 -1.89
CA LEU A 53 5.83 11.26 -2.31
C LEU A 53 5.32 12.11 -1.13
N PRO A 54 6.21 12.74 -0.34
CA PRO A 54 5.84 13.34 0.94
C PRO A 54 4.94 14.57 0.74
N PRO A 55 4.42 15.21 1.79
CA PRO A 55 3.77 16.51 1.66
C PRO A 55 4.71 17.57 1.08
N SER A 56 4.16 18.51 0.29
CA SER A 56 4.95 19.62 -0.27
C SER A 56 5.56 20.52 0.81
N THR A 57 4.97 20.55 2.01
CA THR A 57 5.52 21.25 3.18
C THR A 57 6.80 20.60 3.72
N VAL A 58 6.99 19.30 3.50
CA VAL A 58 8.18 18.55 3.93
C VAL A 58 9.27 18.61 2.87
N ASN A 59 8.91 18.41 1.60
CA ASN A 59 9.84 18.52 0.49
C ASN A 59 9.10 19.04 -0.75
N PRO A 60 9.13 20.35 -1.03
CA PRO A 60 8.38 20.94 -2.13
C PRO A 60 8.95 20.63 -3.50
N THR A 61 10.22 20.21 -3.59
CA THR A 61 10.93 20.05 -4.85
C THR A 61 10.99 18.62 -5.36
N ILE A 62 10.73 17.63 -4.49
CA ILE A 62 10.71 16.24 -4.92
C ILE A 62 9.46 15.96 -5.73
N GLU A 63 9.67 15.41 -6.92
CA GLU A 63 8.63 15.01 -7.85
C GLU A 63 8.47 13.48 -7.87
N LEU A 64 7.32 13.02 -8.36
CA LEU A 64 7.09 11.58 -8.52
C LEU A 64 8.14 10.93 -9.44
N GLN A 65 8.58 11.65 -10.48
CA GLN A 65 9.63 11.17 -11.39
C GLN A 65 10.95 10.93 -10.66
N ASP A 66 11.32 11.73 -9.66
CA ASP A 66 12.55 11.53 -8.89
C ASP A 66 12.52 10.22 -8.10
N ILE A 67 11.33 9.84 -7.62
CA ILE A 67 11.13 8.58 -6.90
C ILE A 67 11.27 7.41 -7.88
N LEU A 68 10.65 7.50 -9.06
CA LEU A 68 10.71 6.48 -10.10
C LEU A 68 12.13 6.30 -10.65
N ASP A 69 12.85 7.39 -10.93
CA ASP A 69 14.23 7.35 -11.42
C ASP A 69 15.14 6.66 -10.39
N LYS A 70 15.03 7.03 -9.10
CA LYS A 70 15.78 6.37 -8.01
C LYS A 70 15.44 4.88 -7.85
N LEU A 71 14.19 4.48 -8.09
CA LEU A 71 13.80 3.08 -8.06
C LEU A 71 14.46 2.31 -9.20
N GLY A 72 14.48 2.87 -10.42
CA GLY A 72 15.16 2.27 -11.56
C GLY A 72 16.67 2.09 -11.35
N GLU A 73 17.32 3.07 -10.69
CA GLU A 73 18.74 3.00 -10.37
C GLU A 73 19.07 1.95 -9.29
N LYS A 74 18.25 1.88 -8.23
CA LYS A 74 18.52 1.01 -7.07
C LYS A 74 18.05 -0.43 -7.24
N LEU A 75 17.00 -0.64 -8.01
CA LEU A 75 16.30 -1.93 -8.14
C LEU A 75 16.13 -2.31 -9.64
N PRO A 76 17.23 -2.42 -10.41
CA PRO A 76 17.16 -2.58 -11.86
C PRO A 76 16.62 -3.94 -12.33
N ASP A 77 16.64 -4.97 -11.47
CA ASP A 77 16.20 -6.34 -11.82
C ASP A 77 15.40 -7.03 -10.69
N SER A 78 14.44 -6.30 -10.13
CA SER A 78 13.57 -6.79 -9.03
C SER A 78 12.17 -7.17 -9.55
N LYS A 79 12.12 -8.10 -10.51
CA LYS A 79 10.88 -8.52 -11.22
C LYS A 79 9.79 -9.12 -10.34
N ASN A 80 10.13 -9.56 -9.13
CA ASN A 80 9.19 -10.12 -8.16
C ASN A 80 8.73 -9.09 -7.12
N LEU A 81 9.22 -7.85 -7.18
CA LEU A 81 8.93 -6.80 -6.22
C LEU A 81 7.80 -5.89 -6.73
N VAL A 82 6.80 -5.69 -5.88
CA VAL A 82 5.80 -4.66 -6.07
C VAL A 82 6.25 -3.39 -5.37
N VAL A 83 6.12 -2.23 -6.03
CA VAL A 83 6.35 -0.94 -5.39
C VAL A 83 5.03 -0.19 -5.26
N ALA A 84 4.68 0.18 -4.03
CA ALA A 84 3.50 0.98 -3.74
C ALA A 84 3.92 2.38 -3.28
N ILE A 85 3.61 3.40 -4.09
CA ILE A 85 3.98 4.79 -3.84
C ILE A 85 2.76 5.54 -3.28
N HIS A 86 2.84 5.91 -2.01
CA HIS A 86 1.86 6.76 -1.36
C HIS A 86 2.03 8.22 -1.82
N ILE A 87 0.98 8.80 -2.36
CA ILE A 87 0.92 10.20 -2.77
C ILE A 87 0.37 11.02 -1.61
N ASN A 88 1.26 11.60 -0.81
CA ASN A 88 0.91 12.38 0.38
C ASN A 88 0.88 13.88 0.12
N ARG A 89 0.35 14.30 -1.04
CA ARG A 89 0.14 15.70 -1.40
C ARG A 89 -0.94 15.80 -2.47
N ALA A 90 -1.53 16.99 -2.62
CA ALA A 90 -2.33 17.29 -3.79
C ALA A 90 -1.44 17.25 -5.04
N VAL A 91 -1.75 16.36 -5.98
CA VAL A 91 -1.08 16.30 -7.29
C VAL A 91 -2.09 16.75 -8.33
N GLN A 92 -1.97 18.00 -8.77
CA GLN A 92 -2.80 18.51 -9.85
C GLN A 92 -2.29 17.95 -11.18
N GLY A 93 -3.19 17.35 -11.97
CA GLY A 93 -2.86 16.91 -13.33
C GLY A 93 -1.83 15.78 -13.40
N LEU A 94 -1.86 14.83 -12.46
CA LEU A 94 -1.07 13.60 -12.58
C LEU A 94 -1.40 12.93 -13.92
N ARG A 95 -0.40 12.82 -14.80
CA ARG A 95 -0.51 12.18 -16.12
C ARG A 95 0.44 10.97 -16.12
N PRO A 96 -0.01 9.79 -15.66
CA PRO A 96 0.84 8.61 -15.55
C PRO A 96 1.54 8.23 -16.86
N ALA A 97 0.88 8.49 -18.00
CA ALA A 97 1.43 8.25 -19.34
C ALA A 97 2.65 9.11 -19.71
N GLU A 98 2.92 10.21 -18.99
CA GLU A 98 4.08 11.08 -19.23
C GLU A 98 5.30 10.69 -18.37
N LEU A 99 5.13 9.75 -17.44
CA LEU A 99 6.19 9.32 -16.53
C LEU A 99 7.11 8.30 -17.20
N ARG A 100 8.41 8.38 -16.91
CA ARG A 100 9.35 7.31 -17.25
C ARG A 100 9.25 6.23 -16.19
N ILE A 101 8.67 5.09 -16.56
CA ILE A 101 8.42 3.98 -15.64
C ILE A 101 9.61 3.00 -15.66
N PRO A 102 10.23 2.69 -14.50
CA PRO A 102 11.32 1.71 -14.44
C PRO A 102 10.80 0.30 -14.70
N THR A 103 11.33 -0.38 -15.71
CA THR A 103 10.84 -1.69 -16.16
C THR A 103 11.40 -2.88 -15.37
N GLY A 104 12.36 -2.64 -14.46
CA GLY A 104 13.03 -3.66 -13.64
C GLY A 104 12.15 -4.29 -12.55
N LEU A 105 10.98 -3.71 -12.29
CA LEU A 105 10.08 -4.10 -11.20
C LEU A 105 8.98 -5.06 -11.67
N GLY A 106 8.31 -5.71 -10.71
CA GLY A 106 7.16 -6.58 -10.99
C GLY A 106 5.89 -5.79 -11.26
N GLU A 107 5.54 -4.88 -10.35
CA GLU A 107 4.40 -3.97 -10.48
C GLU A 107 4.70 -2.63 -9.81
N ILE A 108 4.06 -1.56 -10.29
CA ILE A 108 4.14 -0.24 -9.64
C ILE A 108 2.75 0.35 -9.50
N TRP A 109 2.40 0.71 -8.28
CA TRP A 109 1.11 1.25 -7.91
C TRP A 109 1.25 2.60 -7.25
N LEU A 110 0.38 3.54 -7.61
CA LEU A 110 0.22 4.81 -6.91
C LEU A 110 -1.07 4.77 -6.11
N TYR A 111 -1.05 5.29 -4.89
CA TYR A 111 -2.27 5.41 -4.09
C TYR A 111 -2.22 6.65 -3.21
N GLY A 112 -3.37 7.22 -2.92
CA GLY A 112 -3.45 8.44 -2.12
C GLY A 112 -4.89 8.81 -1.80
N ALA A 113 -5.05 9.71 -0.84
CA ALA A 113 -6.35 10.29 -0.53
C ALA A 113 -6.80 11.22 -1.68
N LYS A 114 -8.10 11.23 -1.98
CA LYS A 114 -8.68 12.13 -2.98
C LYS A 114 -8.72 13.59 -2.49
N ASP A 115 -8.80 13.76 -1.19
CA ASP A 115 -8.87 15.05 -0.51
C ASP A 115 -8.40 14.92 0.96
N ASP A 116 -8.36 16.05 1.65
CA ASP A 116 -7.89 16.14 3.04
C ASP A 116 -8.81 15.44 4.05
N THR A 117 -10.05 15.08 3.68
CA THR A 117 -10.96 14.31 4.56
C THR A 117 -10.51 12.86 4.69
N GLN A 118 -9.72 12.38 3.71
CA GLN A 118 -9.23 11.01 3.62
C GLN A 118 -10.33 9.95 3.67
N GLN A 119 -11.57 10.30 3.31
CA GLN A 119 -12.68 9.36 3.22
C GLN A 119 -12.68 8.61 1.88
N GLY A 120 -12.22 9.25 0.82
CA GLY A 120 -12.04 8.64 -0.50
C GLY A 120 -10.57 8.47 -0.83
N TRP A 121 -10.23 7.35 -1.45
CA TRP A 121 -8.88 7.02 -1.90
C TRP A 121 -8.88 6.57 -3.35
N PHE A 122 -7.76 6.80 -4.02
CA PHE A 122 -7.50 6.29 -5.36
C PHE A 122 -6.36 5.28 -5.34
N LEU A 123 -6.37 4.41 -6.33
CA LEU A 123 -5.33 3.46 -6.67
C LEU A 123 -5.13 3.52 -8.20
N ILE A 124 -3.91 3.78 -8.65
CA ILE A 124 -3.55 3.90 -10.07
C ILE A 124 -2.49 2.85 -10.41
N GLY A 125 -2.67 2.17 -11.54
CA GLY A 125 -1.77 1.15 -12.06
C GLY A 125 -2.45 -0.21 -12.19
N ASP A 126 -1.72 -1.30 -12.36
CA ASP A 126 -0.27 -1.42 -12.43
C ASP A 126 0.34 -0.59 -13.56
N MET A 127 1.20 0.38 -13.24
CA MET A 127 1.76 1.34 -14.21
C MET A 127 2.64 0.68 -15.28
N LEU A 128 3.13 -0.54 -15.06
CA LEU A 128 3.88 -1.29 -16.06
C LEU A 128 2.98 -1.91 -17.14
N LYS A 129 1.69 -2.12 -16.84
CA LYS A 129 0.72 -2.77 -17.73
C LYS A 129 -0.27 -1.77 -18.29
N ASP A 130 -0.88 -0.97 -17.41
CA ASP A 130 -1.86 0.05 -17.76
C ASP A 130 -1.79 1.21 -16.77
N ALA A 131 -1.11 2.29 -17.17
CA ALA A 131 -0.97 3.50 -16.37
C ALA A 131 -2.27 4.33 -16.27
N ASN A 132 -3.29 4.02 -17.07
CA ASN A 132 -4.60 4.71 -17.02
C ASN A 132 -5.62 3.96 -16.14
N LEU A 133 -5.21 2.84 -15.57
CA LEU A 133 -6.06 2.00 -14.76
C LEU A 133 -6.25 2.64 -13.38
N VAL A 134 -7.43 3.22 -13.17
CA VAL A 134 -7.80 3.88 -11.91
C VAL A 134 -8.87 3.05 -11.19
N SER A 135 -8.72 2.92 -9.88
CA SER A 135 -9.71 2.37 -8.97
C SER A 135 -9.90 3.29 -7.79
N GLU A 136 -11.13 3.36 -7.28
CA GLU A 136 -11.45 4.15 -6.10
C GLU A 136 -11.94 3.23 -4.99
N PHE A 137 -11.62 3.57 -3.76
CA PHE A 137 -12.10 2.87 -2.58
C PHE A 137 -12.37 3.87 -1.45
N GLN A 138 -13.25 3.47 -0.53
CA GLN A 138 -13.55 4.26 0.66
C GLN A 138 -12.57 3.92 1.77
N TYR A 139 -12.33 4.87 2.66
CA TYR A 139 -11.64 4.58 3.89
C TYR A 139 -12.41 3.47 4.63
N PRO A 140 -11.71 2.47 5.18
CA PRO A 140 -12.37 1.35 5.83
C PRO A 140 -12.86 1.79 7.22
N SER A 141 -14.00 2.49 7.23
CA SER A 141 -14.65 3.00 8.44
C SER A 141 -15.58 1.98 9.10
N ASN A 142 -16.00 0.94 8.37
CA ASN A 142 -16.87 -0.13 8.86
C ASN A 142 -16.14 -1.43 9.23
N VAL A 143 -14.80 -1.44 9.16
CA VAL A 143 -13.97 -2.62 9.37
C VAL A 143 -12.96 -2.30 10.47
N ILE A 144 -13.04 -3.00 11.60
CA ILE A 144 -12.04 -2.89 12.66
C ILE A 144 -10.81 -3.72 12.26
N TYR A 145 -9.69 -3.05 12.00
CA TYR A 145 -8.40 -3.74 11.88
C TYR A 145 -7.81 -3.91 13.28
N SER A 146 -7.92 -5.11 13.85
CA SER A 146 -7.22 -5.45 15.09
C SER A 146 -5.86 -6.05 14.78
N ALA A 147 -4.78 -5.38 15.16
CA ALA A 147 -3.46 -5.99 15.26
C ALA A 147 -3.27 -6.50 16.71
N ILE A 148 -3.28 -7.81 16.91
CA ILE A 148 -2.98 -8.40 18.22
C ILE A 148 -1.48 -8.66 18.30
N TRP A 149 -0.81 -7.99 19.25
CA TRP A 149 0.59 -8.23 19.55
C TRP A 149 0.69 -9.22 20.71
N GLN A 150 1.24 -10.41 20.46
CA GLN A 150 1.69 -11.29 21.53
C GLN A 150 3.20 -11.09 21.71
N GLN A 151 3.61 -10.65 22.91
CA GLN A 151 5.02 -10.64 23.31
C GLN A 151 5.37 -11.96 23.97
N ASN A 152 6.37 -12.65 23.45
CA ASN A 152 7.02 -13.77 24.10
C ASN A 152 8.10 -13.21 25.05
N ILE A 153 8.36 -13.91 26.17
CA ILE A 153 9.31 -13.50 27.25
C ILE A 153 10.76 -13.26 26.73
N LEU A 154 11.09 -13.69 25.52
CA LEU A 154 12.42 -13.57 24.90
C LEU A 154 12.59 -12.37 23.95
N GLY A 155 11.64 -11.43 23.89
CA GLY A 155 11.80 -10.17 23.14
C GLY A 155 11.70 -10.26 21.61
N ASN A 156 11.52 -11.45 21.04
CA ASN A 156 11.29 -11.62 19.61
C ASN A 156 9.86 -11.22 19.23
N ARG A 157 9.71 -10.17 18.42
CA ARG A 157 8.42 -9.77 17.84
C ARG A 157 8.08 -10.68 16.66
N LYS A 158 7.23 -11.68 16.88
CA LYS A 158 6.50 -12.35 15.80
C LYS A 158 5.03 -11.94 15.91
N GLY A 159 4.62 -10.97 15.11
CA GLY A 159 3.22 -10.57 15.01
C GLY A 159 2.52 -11.37 13.92
N ASN A 160 1.36 -11.94 14.23
CA ASN A 160 0.41 -12.38 13.22
C ASN A 160 -0.75 -11.39 13.23
N ILE A 161 -1.05 -10.78 12.08
CA ILE A 161 -2.25 -9.97 11.92
C ILE A 161 -3.41 -10.94 11.68
N THR A 162 -4.38 -10.94 12.60
CA THR A 162 -5.63 -11.68 12.45
C THR A 162 -6.71 -10.68 12.07
N LEU A 163 -7.35 -10.90 10.92
CA LEU A 163 -8.43 -10.08 10.41
C LEU A 163 -9.75 -10.61 10.98
N SER A 164 -10.51 -9.76 11.67
CA SER A 164 -11.86 -10.08 12.11
C SER A 164 -12.84 -9.12 11.45
N LEU A 165 -13.84 -9.67 10.76
CA LEU A 165 -14.94 -8.93 10.16
C LEU A 165 -15.99 -8.68 11.25
N GLY A 166 -16.12 -7.43 11.70
CA GLY A 166 -17.17 -7.03 12.64
C GLY A 166 -17.76 -5.67 12.29
N SER A 167 -19.09 -5.55 12.27
CA SER A 167 -19.77 -4.26 12.16
C SER A 167 -19.64 -3.46 13.45
N LEU A 168 -19.49 -2.14 13.33
CA LEU A 168 -19.39 -1.16 14.43
C LEU A 168 -20.52 -1.21 15.47
N SER A 169 -21.63 -1.90 15.20
CA SER A 169 -22.78 -2.01 16.10
C SER A 169 -22.55 -2.88 17.36
N MET A 170 -21.37 -3.49 17.55
CA MET A 170 -21.11 -4.37 18.71
C MET A 170 -20.34 -3.71 19.88
N PHE A 171 -19.82 -2.49 19.74
CA PHE A 171 -19.12 -1.81 20.84
C PHE A 171 -19.97 -0.68 21.44
N ASN A 172 -20.99 -1.06 22.21
CA ASN A 172 -21.59 -0.16 23.19
C ASN A 172 -20.70 -0.11 24.44
N TRP A 173 -19.74 0.82 24.47
CA TRP A 173 -19.05 1.19 25.70
C TRP A 173 -19.98 2.14 26.47
N LYS A 174 -20.55 1.67 27.59
CA LYS A 174 -21.21 2.55 28.58
C LYS A 174 -20.15 3.11 29.55
N PRO A 175 -20.29 4.39 29.95
CA PRO A 175 -19.24 5.18 30.60
C PRO A 175 -18.75 4.61 31.92
#